data_AF-A0A1C4Y4H0-F1
#
_entry.id   AF-A0A1C4Y4H0-F1
#
_cell.length_a   1.000
_cell.length_b   1.000
_cell.length_c   1.000
_cell.angle_alpha   90.00
_cell.angle_beta   90.00
_cell.angle_gamma   90.00
#
_symmetry.space_group_name_H-M   'P 1'
#
loop_
_entity.id
_entity.type
_entity.pdbx_description
1 polymer ?
#
loop_
_entity_poly.entity_id
_entity_poly.type
_entity_poly.pdbx_seq_one_letter_code
_entity_poly.pdbx_strand_id
1 'polypeptide(L)'
;MIGLDEHVRTLVDDLVAVKPTLRPEEIRPESSITRDLGFDSLDLVELAARIRDAYPEFDLLRWLEDAMSSEVDSVGSMAELLARSGAAGEEQR
;
A
#
# COMPACT_ATOMS: atom_id res chain seq x y z
N MET A 1 17.31 -2.00 -8.50
CA MET A 1 16.22 -1.00 -8.55
C MET A 1 14.94 -1.79 -8.71
N ILE A 2 14.34 -2.17 -7.58
CA ILE A 2 13.02 -2.81 -7.61
C ILE A 2 12.04 -1.77 -8.17
N GLY A 3 11.35 -2.13 -9.25
CA GLY A 3 10.43 -1.22 -9.94
C GLY A 3 9.19 -0.92 -9.08
N LEU A 4 8.52 0.20 -9.36
CA LEU A 4 7.22 0.52 -8.75
C LEU A 4 6.20 -0.62 -8.97
N ASP A 5 6.28 -1.30 -10.11
CA ASP A 5 5.42 -2.44 -10.47
C ASP A 5 5.54 -3.62 -9.49
N GLU A 6 6.71 -3.87 -8.91
CA GLU A 6 6.89 -4.95 -7.94
C GLU A 6 6.23 -4.61 -6.60
N HIS A 7 6.37 -3.36 -6.15
CA HIS A 7 5.70 -2.86 -4.95
C HIS A 7 4.18 -2.87 -5.10
N VAL A 8 3.68 -2.50 -6.29
CA VAL A 8 2.25 -2.62 -6.61
C VAL A 8 1.80 -4.08 -6.53
N ARG A 9 2.56 -5.02 -7.10
CA ARG A 9 2.19 -6.44 -7.04
C ARG A 9 2.15 -6.98 -5.61
N THR A 10 3.17 -6.68 -4.81
CA THR A 10 3.22 -7.08 -3.39
C THR A 10 2.04 -6.47 -2.63
N LEU A 11 1.74 -5.20 -2.86
CA LEU A 11 0.61 -4.53 -2.23
C LEU A 11 -0.73 -5.16 -2.65
N VAL A 12 -0.89 -5.55 -3.92
CA VAL A 12 -2.08 -6.27 -4.41
C VAL A 12 -2.27 -7.59 -3.67
N ASP A 13 -1.20 -8.35 -3.45
CA ASP A 13 -1.26 -9.61 -2.69
C ASP A 13 -1.68 -9.36 -1.24
N ASP A 14 -1.17 -8.30 -0.60
CA ASP A 14 -1.55 -7.91 0.76
C ASP A 14 -3.01 -7.42 0.84
N LEU A 15 -3.48 -6.64 -0.13
CA LEU A 15 -4.86 -6.18 -0.22
C LEU A 15 -5.82 -7.37 -0.33
N VAL A 16 -5.52 -8.34 -1.19
CA VAL A 16 -6.35 -9.55 -1.36
C VAL A 16 -6.28 -10.44 -0.12
N ALA A 17 -5.16 -10.45 0.61
CA ALA A 17 -5.07 -11.19 1.86
C ALA A 17 -5.93 -10.60 2.98
N VAL A 18 -6.04 -9.26 3.07
CA VAL A 18 -6.92 -8.58 4.03
C VAL A 18 -8.38 -8.68 3.60
N LYS A 19 -8.66 -8.54 2.30
CA LYS A 19 -10.01 -8.55 1.74
C LYS A 19 -10.11 -9.62 0.63
N PRO A 20 -10.29 -10.91 0.99
CA PRO A 20 -10.34 -12.03 0.02
C PRO A 20 -11.48 -11.95 -0.98
N THR A 21 -12.44 -11.04 -0.78
CA THR A 21 -13.51 -10.77 -1.73
C THR A 21 -13.03 -10.04 -2.98
N LEU A 22 -11.86 -9.39 -2.93
CA LEU A 22 -11.25 -8.72 -4.07
C LEU A 22 -10.44 -9.71 -4.91
N ARG A 23 -10.42 -9.48 -6.23
CA ARG A 23 -9.56 -10.26 -7.14
C ARG A 23 -8.33 -9.44 -7.54
N PRO A 24 -7.12 -10.01 -7.53
CA PRO A 24 -5.89 -9.31 -7.91
C PRO A 24 -5.98 -8.64 -9.29
N GLU A 25 -6.68 -9.27 -10.24
CA GLU A 25 -6.86 -8.79 -11.61
C GLU A 25 -7.76 -7.54 -11.74
N GLU A 26 -8.58 -7.25 -10.72
CA GLU A 26 -9.47 -6.09 -10.66
C GLU A 26 -8.81 -4.88 -10.01
N ILE A 27 -7.70 -5.09 -9.30
CA ILE A 27 -6.97 -4.04 -8.59
C ILE A 27 -6.01 -3.36 -9.56
N ARG A 28 -6.14 -2.03 -9.71
CA ARG A 28 -5.27 -1.20 -10.56
C ARG A 28 -4.46 -0.22 -9.71
N PRO A 29 -3.29 0.24 -10.17
CA PRO A 29 -2.53 1.29 -9.48
C PRO A 29 -3.35 2.56 -9.23
N GLU A 30 -4.22 2.92 -10.16
CA GLU A 30 -5.12 4.06 -10.05
C GLU A 30 -6.36 3.83 -9.17
N SER A 31 -6.64 2.60 -8.74
CA SER A 31 -7.79 2.28 -7.89
C SER A 31 -7.63 2.88 -6.50
N SER A 32 -8.66 3.58 -6.03
CA SER A 32 -8.74 4.10 -4.66
C SER A 32 -8.93 2.97 -3.66
N ILE A 33 -8.06 2.89 -2.66
CA ILE A 33 -8.09 1.86 -1.62
C ILE A 33 -9.37 1.97 -0.79
N THR A 34 -9.80 3.19 -0.42
CA THR A 34 -11.01 3.36 0.39
C THR A 34 -12.29 3.45 -0.44
N ARG A 35 -12.27 4.10 -1.62
CA ARG A 35 -13.49 4.34 -2.41
C ARG A 35 -13.80 3.23 -3.40
N ASP A 36 -12.80 2.71 -4.11
CA ASP A 36 -13.02 1.69 -5.14
C ASP A 36 -12.92 0.28 -4.54
N LEU A 37 -11.88 0.02 -3.73
CA LEU A 37 -11.67 -1.29 -3.11
C LEU A 37 -12.47 -1.48 -1.82
N GLY A 38 -12.99 -0.39 -1.24
CA GLY A 38 -13.86 -0.43 -0.07
C GLY A 38 -13.15 -0.84 1.22
N PHE A 39 -11.88 -0.48 1.38
CA PHE A 39 -11.16 -0.66 2.64
C PHE A 39 -11.67 0.34 3.68
N ASP A 40 -12.08 -0.18 4.83
CA ASP A 40 -12.41 0.64 5.99
C ASP A 40 -11.19 0.84 6.91
N SER A 41 -11.39 1.54 8.04
CA SER A 41 -10.32 1.81 8.99
C SER A 41 -9.74 0.56 9.64
N LEU A 42 -10.52 -0.51 9.79
CA LEU A 42 -10.05 -1.78 10.32
C LEU A 42 -9.22 -2.52 9.26
N ASP A 43 -9.72 -2.58 8.03
CA ASP A 43 -9.00 -3.19 6.90
C ASP A 43 -7.63 -2.50 6.69
N LEU A 44 -7.58 -1.16 6.75
CA LEU A 44 -6.33 -0.40 6.60
C LEU A 44 -5.33 -0.68 7.74
N VAL A 45 -5.79 -0.81 8.98
CA VAL A 45 -4.93 -1.15 10.11
C VAL A 45 -4.37 -2.55 9.97
N GLU A 46 -5.18 -3.51 9.53
CA GLU A 46 -4.73 -4.88 9.27
C GLU A 46 -3.73 -4.92 8.11
N LEU A 47 -4.02 -4.23 7.01
CA LEU A 47 -3.13 -4.07 5.87
C LEU A 47 -1.77 -3.49 6.30
N ALA A 48 -1.78 -2.42 7.08
CA ALA A 48 -0.56 -1.80 7.58
C ALA A 48 0.23 -2.73 8.50
N ALA A 49 -0.44 -3.53 9.32
CA ALA A 49 0.24 -4.52 10.16
C ALA A 49 0.97 -5.58 9.33
N ARG A 50 0.36 -6.03 8.22
CA ARG A 50 0.99 -6.97 7.28
C ARG A 50 2.16 -6.36 6.53
N ILE A 51 1.94 -5.17 5.96
CA ILE A 51 2.98 -4.43 5.25
C ILE A 51 4.20 -4.19 6.16
N ARG A 52 3.97 -3.84 7.43
CA ARG A 52 5.04 -3.61 8.41
C ARG A 52 5.91 -4.83 8.72
N ASP A 53 5.43 -6.04 8.45
CA ASP A 53 6.23 -7.26 8.60
C ASP A 53 7.37 -7.31 7.57
N ALA A 54 7.09 -6.87 6.34
CA ALA A 54 8.08 -6.75 5.26
C ALA A 54 8.80 -5.39 5.23
N TYR A 55 8.08 -4.32 5.61
CA TYR A 55 8.54 -2.94 5.55
C TYR A 55 8.32 -2.25 6.91
N PRO A 56 9.22 -2.45 7.89
CA PRO A 56 9.04 -1.91 9.24
C PRO A 56 9.00 -0.38 9.30
N GLU A 57 9.55 0.31 8.29
CA GLU A 57 9.50 1.77 8.13
C GLU A 57 8.22 2.28 7.45
N PHE A 58 7.29 1.40 7.10
CA PHE A 58 5.99 1.81 6.57
C PHE A 58 5.16 2.45 7.68
N ASP A 59 4.67 3.66 7.40
CA ASP A 59 3.79 4.42 8.29
C ASP A 59 2.45 4.70 7.59
N LEU A 60 1.41 4.00 8.06
CA LEU A 60 0.05 4.19 7.58
C LEU A 60 -0.45 5.61 7.81
N LEU A 61 -0.11 6.22 8.94
CA LEU A 61 -0.58 7.58 9.26
C LEU A 61 0.01 8.58 8.28
N ARG A 62 1.31 8.44 7.97
CA ARG A 62 1.97 9.25 6.95
C ARG A 62 1.31 9.07 5.58
N TRP A 63 1.02 7.82 5.18
CA TRP A 63 0.30 7.57 3.93
C TRP A 63 -1.07 8.26 3.92
N LEU A 64 -1.83 8.16 5.01
CA LEU A 64 -3.14 8.80 5.13
C LEU A 64 -3.05 10.32 5.09
N GLU A 65 -2.05 10.92 5.72
CA GLU A 65 -1.79 12.37 5.64
C GLU A 65 -1.49 12.82 4.20
N ASP A 66 -0.63 12.06 3.50
CA ASP A 66 -0.29 12.32 2.11
C ASP A 66 -1.52 12.12 1.20
N ALA A 67 -2.33 11.10 1.45
CA ALA A 67 -3.55 10.81 0.71
C ALA A 67 -4.64 11.87 0.93
N MET A 68 -4.81 12.36 2.16
CA MET A 68 -5.72 13.47 2.47
C MET A 68 -5.26 14.78 1.85
N SER A 69 -3.94 15.03 1.83
CA SER A 69 -3.37 16.26 1.26
C SER A 69 -3.38 16.27 -0.27
N SER A 70 -3.19 15.10 -0.89
CA SER A 70 -3.11 14.95 -2.34
C SER A 70 -4.44 14.52 -2.97
N GLU A 71 -5.46 14.21 -2.17
CA GLU A 71 -6.74 13.58 -2.56
C GLU A 71 -6.57 12.26 -3.33
N VAL A 72 -5.43 11.58 -3.19
CA VAL A 72 -5.10 10.33 -3.90
C VAL A 72 -4.76 9.22 -2.90
N ASP A 73 -5.76 8.41 -2.57
CA ASP A 73 -5.66 7.23 -1.71
C ASP A 73 -5.55 5.93 -2.52
N SER A 74 -4.79 5.94 -3.62
CA SER A 74 -4.72 4.82 -4.55
C SER A 74 -3.67 3.77 -4.18
N VAL A 75 -3.80 2.59 -4.78
CA VAL A 75 -2.80 1.51 -4.68
C VAL A 75 -1.42 2.00 -5.12
N GLY A 76 -1.35 2.78 -6.19
CA GLY A 76 -0.13 3.38 -6.70
C GLY A 76 0.52 4.34 -5.69
N SER A 77 -0.26 5.20 -5.02
CA SER A 77 0.31 6.14 -4.04
C SER A 77 0.88 5.42 -2.82
N MET A 78 0.24 4.34 -2.36
CA MET A 78 0.78 3.50 -1.30
C MET A 78 2.03 2.73 -1.76
N ALA A 79 2.03 2.17 -2.97
CA ALA A 79 3.19 1.48 -3.54
C ALA A 79 4.39 2.41 -3.74
N GLU A 80 4.15 3.67 -4.10
CA GLU A 80 5.20 4.70 -4.16
C GLU A 80 5.80 4.98 -2.78
N LEU A 81 4.97 5.03 -1.74
CA LEU A 81 5.45 5.18 -0.37
C LEU A 81 6.29 3.96 0.04
N LEU A 82 5.86 2.74 -0.30
CA LEU A 82 6.61 1.52 -0.05
C LEU A 82 7.96 1.51 -0.77
N ALA A 83 8.00 1.96 -2.03
CA ALA A 83 9.25 2.08 -2.77
C ALA A 83 10.22 3.08 -2.11
N ARG A 84 9.69 4.17 -1.52
CA ARG A 84 10.49 5.15 -0.77
C ARG A 84 10.96 4.60 0.58
N SER A 85 10.11 3.88 1.31
CA SER A 85 10.47 3.25 2.59
C SER A 85 11.44 2.08 2.42
N GLY A 86 11.31 1.29 1.35
CA GLY A 86 12.26 0.22 1.02
C GLY A 86 13.64 0.75 0.62
N ALA A 87 13.70 1.86 -0.13
CA ALA A 87 14.97 2.50 -0.50
C ALA A 87 15.74 3.05 0.71
N ALA A 88 15.03 3.52 1.75
CA ALA A 88 15.65 4.01 2.98
C ALA A 88 16.27 2.87 3.82
N GLY A 89 15.64 1.68 3.82
CA GLY A 89 16.14 0.50 4.51
C GLY A 89 17.34 -0.19 3.84
N GLU A 90 17.51 -0.03 2.52
CA GLU A 90 18.65 -0.63 1.78
C GLU A 90 19.96 0.17 1.93
N GLU A 91 19.93 1.49 2.14
CA GLU A 91 21.15 2.33 2.23
C GLU A 91 21.92 2.18 3.57
N GLN A 92 21.43 1.36 4.50
CA GLN A 92 22.02 1.15 5.83
C GLN A 92 22.62 -0.26 6.03
N ARG A 93 22.81 -1.05 4.96
CA ARG A 93 23.36 -2.41 5.04
C ARG A 93 24.74 -2.58 4.40
#